data_AF-A0A2V9D5D5-F1
#
_entry.id   AF-A0A2V9D5D5-F1
#
_cell.length_a   1.000
_cell.length_b   1.000
_cell.length_c   1.000
_cell.angle_alpha   90.00
_cell.angle_beta   90.00
_cell.angle_gamma   90.00
#
_symmetry.space_group_name_H-M   'P 1'
#
loop_
_entity.id
_entity.type
_entity.pdbx_description
1 polymer ?
#
loop_
_entity_poly.entity_id
_entity_poly.type
_entity_poly.pdbx_seq_one_letter_code
_entity_poly.pdbx_strand_id
1 'polypeptide(L)' 'MAKLLLDFSVRGQQTKEGTRVKLPLTHEEIAEFIGTTRETVTRTLSEFKSHHLVELRGSTLVIENRKALEEFVTV' A
#
# COMPACT_ATOMS: atom_id res chain seq x y z
N MET A 1 -4.54 1.03 7.70
CA MET A 1 -3.53 0.95 6.61
C MET A 1 -4.16 0.70 5.23
N ALA A 2 -4.93 -0.38 5.06
CA ALA A 2 -5.49 -0.76 3.76
C ALA A 2 -6.38 0.31 3.10
N LYS A 3 -7.23 1.01 3.88
CA LYS A 3 -8.10 2.08 3.37
C LYS A 3 -7.34 3.25 2.76
N LEU A 4 -6.16 3.54 3.32
CA LEU A 4 -5.32 4.64 2.88
C LEU A 4 -4.51 4.27 1.63
N LEU A 5 -4.07 3.02 1.53
CA LEU A 5 -3.53 2.48 0.28
C LEU A 5 -4.59 2.50 -0.84
N LEU A 6 -5.86 2.22 -0.51
CA LEU A 6 -6.97 2.36 -1.46
C LEU A 6 -7.19 3.81 -1.89
N ASP A 7 -7.16 4.79 -0.97
CA ASP A 7 -7.25 6.22 -1.33
C ASP A 7 -6.09 6.64 -2.24
N PHE A 8 -4.87 6.22 -1.91
CA PHE A 8 -3.73 6.44 -2.80
C PHE A 8 -3.88 5.74 -4.15
N SER A 9 -4.51 4.56 -4.19
CA SER A 9 -4.81 3.86 -5.45
C SER A 9 -5.76 4.66 -6.34
N VAL A 10 -6.70 5.42 -5.75
CA VAL A 10 -7.61 6.29 -6.51
C VAL A 10 -6.85 7.42 -7.21
N ARG A 11 -5.77 7.91 -6.59
CA ARG A 11 -4.86 8.91 -7.16
C ARG A 11 -3.72 8.29 -7.99
N GLY A 12 -3.57 6.98 -7.92
CA GLY A 12 -2.56 6.20 -8.61
C GLY A 12 -2.93 5.94 -10.07
N GLN A 13 -1.97 5.48 -10.85
CA GLN A 13 -2.19 5.14 -12.24
C GLN A 13 -2.60 3.66 -12.34
N GLN A 14 -3.81 3.38 -12.84
CA GLN A 14 -4.19 2.01 -13.19
C GLN A 14 -3.34 1.51 -14.36
N THR A 15 -2.74 0.35 -14.20
CA THR A 15 -1.94 -0.33 -15.20
C THR A 15 -2.42 -1.77 -15.36
N LYS A 16 -1.92 -2.46 -16.40
CA LYS A 16 -2.26 -3.88 -16.65
C LYS A 16 -1.83 -4.83 -15.52
N GLU A 17 -0.83 -4.44 -14.73
CA GLU A 17 -0.31 -5.22 -13.59
C GLU A 17 -0.97 -4.82 -12.25
N GLY A 18 -1.92 -3.87 -12.25
CA GLY A 18 -2.54 -3.34 -11.05
C GLY A 18 -2.41 -1.83 -10.94
N THR A 19 -2.68 -1.28 -9.76
CA THR A 19 -2.66 0.18 -9.54
C THR A 19 -1.30 0.62 -9.03
N ARG A 20 -0.58 1.41 -9.83
CA ARG A 20 0.73 1.96 -9.46
C ARG A 20 0.58 3.30 -8.76
N VAL A 21 1.04 3.34 -7.53
CA VAL A 21 1.13 4.54 -6.70
C VAL A 21 2.60 4.90 -6.55
N LYS A 22 2.98 6.09 -7.00
CA LYS A 22 4.32 6.61 -6.71
C LYS A 22 4.31 7.09 -5.26
N LEU A 23 5.07 6.41 -4.40
CA LEU A 23 5.28 6.81 -3.02
C LEU A 23 6.68 7.43 -2.96
N PRO A 24 6.81 8.76 -3.15
CA PRO A 24 8.08 9.45 -2.91
C PRO A 24 8.46 9.47 -1.41
N LEU A 25 7.64 8.88 -0.56
CA LEU A 25 7.70 8.90 0.89
C LEU A 25 8.47 7.68 1.41
N THR A 26 9.29 7.90 2.43
CA THR A 26 9.97 6.81 3.15
C THR A 26 8.97 6.03 4.00
N HIS A 27 9.34 4.85 4.50
CA HIS A 27 8.51 4.10 5.45
C HIS A 27 8.13 4.92 6.69
N GLU A 28 8.98 5.86 7.08
CA GLU A 28 8.77 6.76 8.21
C GLU A 28 7.72 7.82 7.88
N GLU A 29 7.82 8.43 6.70
CA GLU A 29 6.82 9.40 6.22
C GLU A 29 5.45 8.75 6.00
N ILE A 30 5.41 7.51 5.52
CA ILE A 30 4.17 6.73 5.41
C ILE A 30 3.59 6.47 6.80
N ALA A 31 4.44 6.21 7.79
CA ALA A 31 4.01 5.97 9.16
C ALA A 31 3.41 7.23 9.79
N GLU A 32 4.09 8.36 9.64
CA GLU A 32 3.61 9.68 10.05
C GLU A 32 2.28 10.02 9.36
N PHE A 33 2.19 9.79 8.04
CA PHE A 33 0.99 10.09 7.25
C PHE A 33 -0.22 9.25 7.65
N ILE A 34 0.00 8.01 8.07
CA ILE A 34 -1.07 7.09 8.52
C ILE A 34 -1.33 7.23 10.03
N GLY A 35 -0.50 7.98 10.76
CA GLY A 35 -0.57 8.11 12.23
C GLY A 35 -0.19 6.82 12.96
N THR A 36 0.82 6.11 12.46
CA THR A 36 1.31 4.84 13.01
C THR A 36 2.84 4.86 13.11
N THR A 37 3.45 3.80 13.65
CA THR A 37 4.91 3.65 13.69
C THR A 37 5.46 3.01 12.41
N ARG A 38 6.73 3.34 12.08
CA ARG A 38 7.47 2.75 10.95
C ARG A 38 7.53 1.23 11.02
N GLU A 39 7.64 0.67 12.22
CA GLU A 39 7.60 -0.78 12.44
C GLU A 39 6.26 -1.37 12.01
N THR A 40 5.14 -0.79 12.45
CA THR A 40 3.80 -1.24 12.05
C THR A 40 3.59 -1.12 10.54
N VAL A 41 4.06 -0.03 9.92
CA VAL A 41 4.02 0.13 8.46
C VAL A 41 4.77 -0.98 7.76
N THR A 42 6.00 -1.24 8.19
CA THR A 42 6.88 -2.25 7.60
C THR A 42 6.29 -3.64 7.76
N ARG A 43 5.75 -3.97 8.94
CA ARG A 43 5.09 -5.25 9.22
C ARG A 43 3.86 -5.44 8.33
N THR A 44 3.00 -4.44 8.27
CA THR A 44 1.77 -4.49 7.46
C THR A 44 2.08 -4.58 5.96
N LEU A 45 3.05 -3.79 5.47
CA LEU A 45 3.51 -3.88 4.07
C LEU A 45 4.13 -5.24 3.76
N SER A 46 4.86 -5.83 4.71
CA SER A 46 5.45 -7.15 4.54
C SER A 46 4.38 -8.24 4.50
N GLU A 47 3.34 -8.15 5.33
CA GLU A 47 2.18 -9.05 5.25
C GLU A 47 1.47 -8.88 3.91
N PHE A 48 1.14 -7.65 3.49
CA PHE A 48 0.48 -7.41 2.21
C PHE A 48 1.32 -7.91 1.02
N LYS A 49 2.64 -7.80 1.10
CA LYS A 49 3.56 -8.37 0.11
C LYS A 49 3.55 -9.90 0.12
N SER A 50 3.57 -10.52 1.30
CA SER A 50 3.47 -11.99 1.44
C SER A 50 2.18 -12.52 0.81
N HIS A 51 1.07 -11.79 1.02
CA HIS A 51 -0.24 -12.10 0.47
C HIS A 51 -0.42 -11.71 -1.01
N HIS A 52 0.63 -11.22 -1.71
CA HIS A 52 0.56 -10.76 -3.10
C HIS A 52 -0.55 -9.71 -3.33
N LEU A 53 -0.76 -8.85 -2.34
CA LEU A 53 -1.72 -7.74 -2.41
C LEU A 53 -1.05 -6.49 -2.95
N VAL A 54 0.20 -6.25 -2.52
CA VAL A 54 1.00 -5.10 -2.91
C VAL A 54 2.45 -5.50 -3.19
N GLU A 55 3.05 -4.85 -4.17
CA GLU A 55 4.45 -5.01 -4.53
C GLU A 55 5.17 -3.66 -4.46
N LEU A 56 6.27 -3.59 -3.71
CA LEU A 56 7.14 -2.41 -3.69
C LEU A 56 8.24 -2.55 -4.75
N ARG A 57 8.21 -1.67 -5.74
CA ARG A 57 9.26 -1.48 -6.75
C ARG A 57 9.96 -0.14 -6.53
N GLY A 58 11.00 -0.15 -5.71
CA GLY A 58 11.72 1.07 -5.32
C GLY A 58 10.80 2.05 -4.60
N SER A 59 10.63 3.25 -5.17
CA SER A 59 9.71 4.30 -4.67
C SER A 59 8.29 4.18 -5.24
N THR A 60 7.95 3.08 -5.90
CA THR A 60 6.61 2.85 -6.47
C THR A 60 5.98 1.63 -5.80
N LEU A 61 4.78 1.80 -5.26
CA LEU A 61 3.97 0.71 -4.74
C LEU A 61 2.94 0.32 -5.80
N VAL A 62 2.89 -0.96 -6.13
CA VAL A 62 1.95 -1.55 -7.07
C VAL A 62 0.92 -2.34 -6.27
N ILE A 63 -0.35 -1.99 -6.38
CA ILE A 63 -1.44 -2.74 -5.78
C ILE A 63 -1.92 -3.73 -6.83
N GLU A 64 -1.49 -4.98 -6.70
CA GLU A 64 -1.84 -6.06 -7.63
C GLU A 64 -3.30 -6.47 -7.47
N ASN A 65 -3.76 -6.59 -6.22
CA ASN A 65 -5.11 -7.02 -5.92
C ASN A 65 -5.83 -6.04 -4.99
N ARG A 66 -6.42 -5.00 -5.61
CA ARG A 66 -7.23 -4.01 -4.92
C ARG A 66 -8.38 -4.64 -4.12
N LYS A 67 -9.06 -5.63 -4.72
CA LYS A 67 -10.25 -6.25 -4.15
C LYS A 67 -9.92 -7.01 -2.87
N ALA A 68 -8.82 -7.74 -2.87
CA ALA A 68 -8.32 -8.39 -1.67
C ALA A 68 -7.84 -7.37 -0.62
N LEU A 69 -7.26 -6.23 -1.02
CA LEU A 69 -6.94 -5.14 -0.10
C LEU A 69 -8.19 -4.51 0.55
N GLU A 70 -9.32 -4.45 -0.16
CA GLU A 70 -10.62 -3.96 0.34
C GLU A 70 -11.18 -4.87 1.45
N GLU A 71 -10.92 -6.18 1.40
CA GLU A 71 -11.30 -7.12 2.47
C GLU A 71 -10.58 -6.79 3.80
N PHE A 72 -9.33 -6.32 3.74
CA PHE A 72 -8.57 -5.89 4.94
C PHE A 72 -9.04 -4.55 5.52
N VAL A 73 -9.95 -3.83 4.85
CA VAL A 73 -10.55 -2.59 5.37
C VAL A 73 -11.83 -2.85 6.17
N THR A 74 -12.50 -3.96 5.91
CA THR A 74 -13.85 -4.23 6.41
C THR A 74 -13.87 -5.03 7.72
N VAL A 75 -12.69 -5.43 8.22
CA VAL A 75 -12.49 -6.11 9.52
C VAL A 75 -12.10 -5.13 10.61
#